data_AF-A0A2K9NUL6-F1
#
_entry.id   AF-A0A2K9NUL6-F1
#
_cell.length_a   1.000
_cell.length_b   1.000
_cell.length_c   1.000
_cell.angle_alpha   90.00
_cell.angle_beta   90.00
_cell.angle_gamma   90.00
#
_symmetry.space_group_name_H-M   'P 1'
#
loop_
_entity.id
_entity.type
_entity.pdbx_description
1 polymer ?
#
loop_
_entity_poly.entity_id
_entity_poly.type
_entity_poly.pdbx_seq_one_letter_code
_entity_poly.pdbx_strand_id
1 'polypeptide(L)'
;MMKKIVFLILYFLSLQAYGMDVYCNGAPTLPHPNGGGNVALTAMVDSTAIVGPNASVCEYATVLGASQVNDSARVYGNARISNGAIISGLAEVFGNAIVSSGDSAQIVKIAGSAKVYGNAIILDNANVRSVAKVYDNARVSMNAVIDEDSQVFGSATITGTAVIKGTSRISGTAYIGLNIIASGSTYICVIAGYPSNTILNNVLNCPGGSSLESTSQLVAGGNHTCILLANGRMRCWGHNNSGQLGINGNTNVGNNQPPKSYPYVALGVSKIAAGLSHTCSIINGLARCWGLNSSGQLGNGTLVNTNTPGVAIDLSGEIIVQIAAGNAHTCALTNNGKIRCWGDNTYGQLGYANMTTLKLPGDYLDMAGTGAGSGVVTQIVAGSFHTCALLNTMEVRCWGRAVEGQLGRGNIDNVGDDESPGSVDIVKFDLSTNHKAIQISAGANHTCVLNTNGNVRCWGLNNVGQLGQGYTVNIGDDEEPSFIDDVNLGGSKVVSLSSGISNHTCAVLASGKFYCWGGNSNGPLGYGNTVNVGDDEIPYDVKEVIVGDTAIQIMTGASHSCALFSTKGVRCWGLGSDGQLGYGNTTTITSPGGNVPSQFVKHEKKWRKNEN
;
A
#
# COMPACT_ATOMS: atom_id res chain seq x y z
N MET A 1 77.33 10.52 22.43
CA MET A 1 78.23 10.88 21.31
C MET A 1 78.34 9.67 20.39
N MET A 2 77.79 9.74 19.16
CA MET A 2 78.12 8.94 17.95
C MET A 2 78.08 7.38 18.05
N LYS A 3 77.74 6.54 17.08
CA LYS A 3 77.32 6.50 15.66
C LYS A 3 76.96 4.99 15.46
N LYS A 4 75.77 4.62 14.96
CA LYS A 4 75.42 4.29 13.56
C LYS A 4 75.98 2.96 13.00
N ILE A 5 75.10 2.24 12.27
CA ILE A 5 75.28 1.17 11.24
C ILE A 5 74.92 -0.26 11.72
N VAL A 6 74.18 -1.15 11.03
CA VAL A 6 72.94 -1.26 10.20
C VAL A 6 72.90 -2.75 9.71
N PHE A 7 71.72 -3.28 9.32
CA PHE A 7 71.39 -4.49 8.49
C PHE A 7 71.03 -5.80 9.25
N LEU A 8 69.72 -6.16 9.33
CA LEU A 8 68.97 -7.19 8.52
C LEU A 8 69.14 -8.64 9.08
N ILE A 9 68.18 -9.57 9.19
CA ILE A 9 66.76 -9.72 8.82
C ILE A 9 66.20 -11.02 9.51
N LEU A 10 64.89 -11.00 9.83
CA LEU A 10 63.89 -12.09 10.01
C LEU A 10 64.25 -13.49 10.59
N TYR A 11 63.56 -13.96 11.64
CA TYR A 11 62.42 -14.92 11.60
C TYR A 11 61.93 -15.34 13.03
N PHE A 12 60.61 -15.20 13.27
CA PHE A 12 59.68 -16.02 14.08
C PHE A 12 60.03 -16.50 15.51
N LEU A 13 59.26 -16.07 16.53
CA LEU A 13 58.04 -16.72 17.07
C LEU A 13 57.66 -16.18 18.47
N SER A 14 56.34 -16.19 18.70
CA SER A 14 55.63 -16.23 19.99
C SER A 14 55.55 -14.93 20.82
N LEU A 15 54.34 -14.42 20.99
CA LEU A 15 53.85 -14.03 22.31
C LEU A 15 52.34 -14.27 22.38
N GLN A 16 51.95 -15.05 23.39
CA GLN A 16 50.57 -15.40 23.74
C GLN A 16 49.77 -14.15 24.10
N ALA A 17 48.56 -14.01 23.55
CA ALA A 17 47.53 -13.14 24.10
C ALA A 17 46.48 -14.02 24.79
N TYR A 18 46.39 -13.90 26.11
CA TYR A 18 45.33 -14.46 26.93
C TYR A 18 44.04 -13.64 26.74
N GLY A 19 42.94 -14.33 26.40
CA GLY A 19 41.59 -14.00 26.87
C GLY A 19 40.76 -12.97 26.09
N MET A 20 40.17 -13.40 24.97
CA MET A 20 38.72 -13.26 24.65
C MET A 20 38.44 -14.09 23.39
N ASP A 21 37.85 -15.28 23.55
CA ASP A 21 37.45 -16.14 22.43
C ASP A 21 36.19 -15.57 21.73
N VAL A 22 36.30 -15.22 20.45
CA VAL A 22 35.17 -14.72 19.65
C VAL A 22 34.91 -15.67 18.48
N TYR A 23 33.64 -16.00 18.29
CA TYR A 23 33.16 -17.12 17.50
C TYR A 23 32.36 -16.64 16.27
N CYS A 24 32.60 -17.21 15.08
CA CYS A 24 31.53 -17.22 14.06
C CYS A 24 30.54 -18.34 14.46
N ASN A 25 29.40 -18.02 15.08
CA ASN A 25 28.39 -19.00 15.53
C ASN A 25 28.91 -20.12 16.47
N GLY A 26 29.78 -19.83 17.43
CA GLY A 26 30.17 -20.77 18.49
C GLY A 26 31.30 -21.78 18.22
N ALA A 27 32.09 -21.69 17.13
CA ALA A 27 33.27 -22.56 16.91
C ALA A 27 34.61 -21.78 16.71
N PRO A 28 35.76 -22.31 17.19
CA PRO A 28 37.07 -21.65 17.09
C PRO A 28 37.64 -21.66 15.65
N THR A 29 38.47 -20.68 15.27
CA THR A 29 39.07 -20.52 13.91
C THR A 29 40.55 -20.11 14.02
N LEU A 30 41.55 -20.63 13.27
CA LEU A 30 41.92 -20.63 11.81
C LEU A 30 42.75 -21.93 11.48
N PRO A 31 43.23 -22.28 10.24
CA PRO A 31 43.10 -21.70 8.88
C PRO A 31 42.72 -22.71 7.75
N HIS A 32 42.57 -22.28 6.48
CA HIS A 32 43.26 -22.98 5.36
C HIS A 32 43.73 -22.03 4.22
N PRO A 33 44.98 -22.17 3.71
CA PRO A 33 45.57 -21.40 2.61
C PRO A 33 45.04 -21.68 1.19
N ASN A 34 44.09 -22.61 1.00
CA ASN A 34 43.49 -22.96 -0.30
C ASN A 34 42.08 -23.62 -0.14
N GLY A 35 41.25 -23.15 0.81
CA GLY A 35 39.81 -23.44 0.86
C GLY A 35 39.26 -24.13 2.13
N GLY A 36 38.12 -23.61 2.64
CA GLY A 36 37.18 -24.32 3.53
C GLY A 36 37.03 -23.89 5.00
N GLY A 37 37.51 -22.72 5.44
CA GLY A 37 37.47 -22.31 6.87
C GLY A 37 36.80 -20.96 7.16
N ASN A 38 36.37 -20.75 8.41
CA ASN A 38 35.84 -19.46 8.91
C ASN A 38 36.99 -18.52 9.33
N VAL A 39 36.80 -17.21 9.16
CA VAL A 39 37.76 -16.13 9.43
C VAL A 39 37.10 -15.10 10.38
N ALA A 40 37.66 -14.89 11.57
CA ALA A 40 37.06 -14.07 12.62
C ALA A 40 38.04 -13.08 13.29
N LEU A 41 37.47 -12.26 14.19
CA LEU A 41 38.09 -11.42 15.22
C LEU A 41 38.89 -10.18 14.74
N THR A 42 39.80 -10.32 13.78
CA THR A 42 40.55 -9.21 13.10
C THR A 42 41.36 -9.72 11.90
N ALA A 43 41.16 -10.98 11.49
CA ALA A 43 42.03 -11.63 10.52
C ALA A 43 42.00 -10.93 9.14
N MET A 44 43.17 -10.86 8.52
CA MET A 44 43.36 -10.31 7.18
C MET A 44 43.46 -11.46 6.18
N VAL A 45 42.57 -11.47 5.20
CA VAL A 45 42.63 -12.35 4.03
C VAL A 45 43.22 -11.54 2.88
N ASP A 46 44.46 -11.83 2.49
CA ASP A 46 45.23 -11.09 1.49
C ASP A 46 46.01 -12.05 0.58
N SER A 47 46.79 -11.53 -0.37
CA SER A 47 47.67 -12.28 -1.27
C SER A 47 46.94 -13.23 -2.21
N THR A 48 45.86 -12.78 -2.85
CA THR A 48 45.05 -13.54 -3.84
C THR A 48 44.30 -14.75 -3.27
N ALA A 49 44.07 -14.79 -1.95
CA ALA A 49 43.39 -15.90 -1.30
C ALA A 49 41.94 -16.07 -1.80
N ILE A 50 41.49 -17.33 -1.86
CA ILE A 50 40.11 -17.68 -2.24
C ILE A 50 39.33 -18.14 -0.99
N VAL A 51 38.36 -17.32 -0.59
CA VAL A 51 37.32 -17.66 0.40
C VAL A 51 36.24 -18.45 -0.33
N GLY A 52 36.41 -19.78 -0.26
CA GLY A 52 35.60 -20.78 -0.95
C GLY A 52 34.21 -21.06 -0.35
N PRO A 53 33.50 -22.06 -0.90
CA PRO A 53 32.16 -22.44 -0.44
C PRO A 53 32.17 -22.86 1.03
N ASN A 54 31.12 -22.48 1.76
CA ASN A 54 30.91 -22.72 3.20
C ASN A 54 31.85 -21.97 4.16
N ALA A 55 32.73 -21.09 3.65
CA ALA A 55 33.54 -20.21 4.49
C ALA A 55 32.72 -19.01 4.98
N SER A 56 33.02 -18.55 6.20
CA SER A 56 32.43 -17.33 6.76
C SER A 56 33.51 -16.32 7.15
N VAL A 57 33.38 -15.07 6.74
CA VAL A 57 34.19 -13.94 7.21
C VAL A 57 33.30 -13.09 8.12
N CYS A 58 33.62 -13.01 9.40
CA CYS A 58 32.74 -12.38 10.38
C CYS A 58 33.46 -11.40 11.32
N GLU A 59 32.69 -10.67 12.13
CA GLU A 59 33.19 -9.69 13.11
C GLU A 59 34.06 -8.61 12.50
N TYR A 60 35.32 -8.41 12.91
CA TYR A 60 36.19 -7.35 12.38
C TYR A 60 37.21 -7.86 11.34
N ALA A 61 36.99 -9.04 10.76
CA ALA A 61 37.86 -9.59 9.72
C ALA A 61 37.83 -8.73 8.45
N THR A 62 38.97 -8.66 7.74
CA THR A 62 39.12 -7.88 6.51
C THR A 62 39.60 -8.76 5.36
N VAL A 63 38.92 -8.73 4.23
CA VAL A 63 39.38 -9.29 2.95
C VAL A 63 39.94 -8.15 2.11
N LEU A 64 41.18 -8.27 1.67
CA LEU A 64 41.88 -7.23 0.92
C LEU A 64 42.69 -7.81 -0.25
N GLY A 65 43.16 -6.93 -1.13
CA GLY A 65 43.97 -7.28 -2.29
C GLY A 65 43.16 -7.99 -3.37
N ALA A 66 43.83 -8.73 -4.25
CA ALA A 66 43.20 -9.52 -5.31
C ALA A 66 42.53 -10.82 -4.81
N SER A 67 42.13 -10.87 -3.55
CA SER A 67 41.47 -12.01 -2.91
C SER A 67 40.02 -12.17 -3.42
N GLN A 68 39.53 -13.40 -3.48
CA GLN A 68 38.20 -13.73 -3.98
C GLN A 68 37.31 -14.27 -2.87
N VAL A 69 36.08 -13.77 -2.77
CA VAL A 69 34.98 -14.35 -2.01
C VAL A 69 34.02 -14.94 -3.02
N ASN A 70 33.93 -16.27 -3.10
CA ASN A 70 33.18 -16.94 -4.16
C ASN A 70 32.22 -18.00 -3.60
N ASP A 71 31.50 -18.65 -4.52
CA ASP A 71 30.52 -19.70 -4.24
C ASP A 71 29.56 -19.31 -3.11
N SER A 72 29.30 -20.15 -2.11
CA SER A 72 28.38 -19.85 -1.00
C SER A 72 29.06 -19.26 0.24
N ALA A 73 30.18 -18.53 0.06
CA ALA A 73 30.84 -17.84 1.16
C ALA A 73 29.95 -16.75 1.77
N ARG A 74 30.04 -16.56 3.09
CA ARG A 74 29.24 -15.57 3.84
C ARG A 74 30.14 -14.53 4.49
N VAL A 75 29.82 -13.25 4.34
CA VAL A 75 30.51 -12.13 4.98
C VAL A 75 29.50 -11.34 5.79
N TYR A 76 29.70 -11.24 7.10
CA TYR A 76 28.72 -10.62 8.00
C TYR A 76 29.34 -10.03 9.27
N GLY A 77 28.51 -9.52 10.18
CA GLY A 77 29.00 -8.79 11.35
C GLY A 77 29.55 -7.43 10.93
N ASN A 78 30.71 -7.02 11.44
CA ASN A 78 31.37 -5.75 11.10
C ASN A 78 32.48 -5.94 10.03
N ALA A 79 32.44 -7.05 9.28
CA ALA A 79 33.54 -7.49 8.45
C ALA A 79 33.74 -6.55 7.26
N ARG A 80 34.97 -6.46 6.75
CA ARG A 80 35.35 -5.51 5.70
C ARG A 80 35.87 -6.22 4.47
N ILE A 81 35.51 -5.72 3.30
CA ILE A 81 36.05 -6.15 2.01
C ILE A 81 36.59 -4.92 1.29
N SER A 82 37.88 -4.91 0.96
CA SER A 82 38.58 -3.73 0.44
C SER A 82 39.66 -4.04 -0.60
N ASN A 83 40.29 -2.99 -1.12
CA ASN A 83 41.53 -3.05 -1.92
C ASN A 83 41.52 -4.06 -3.09
N GLY A 84 40.52 -4.01 -3.97
CA GLY A 84 40.53 -4.83 -5.20
C GLY A 84 39.94 -6.24 -5.07
N ALA A 85 39.42 -6.59 -3.90
CA ALA A 85 38.83 -7.91 -3.67
C ALA A 85 37.63 -8.16 -4.60
N ILE A 86 37.39 -9.43 -4.92
CA ILE A 86 36.32 -9.83 -5.83
C ILE A 86 35.32 -10.70 -5.07
N ILE A 87 34.07 -10.26 -5.01
CA ILE A 87 32.94 -11.01 -4.51
C ILE A 87 32.19 -11.56 -5.72
N SER A 88 31.95 -12.86 -5.76
CA SER A 88 31.42 -13.54 -6.96
C SER A 88 30.65 -14.82 -6.61
N GLY A 89 30.15 -15.52 -7.63
CA GLY A 89 29.40 -16.76 -7.41
C GLY A 89 28.05 -16.48 -6.72
N LEU A 90 27.78 -17.19 -5.62
CA LEU A 90 26.58 -17.06 -4.79
C LEU A 90 26.89 -16.39 -3.44
N ALA A 91 27.99 -15.65 -3.35
CA ALA A 91 28.50 -15.16 -2.07
C ALA A 91 27.52 -14.15 -1.46
N GLU A 92 27.43 -14.16 -0.13
CA GLU A 92 26.46 -13.35 0.60
C GLU A 92 27.17 -12.38 1.54
N VAL A 93 26.85 -11.08 1.43
CA VAL A 93 27.33 -10.02 2.32
C VAL A 93 26.13 -9.42 3.06
N PHE A 94 26.10 -9.51 4.38
CA PHE A 94 24.95 -9.06 5.17
C PHE A 94 25.34 -8.59 6.58
N GLY A 95 24.35 -8.29 7.43
CA GLY A 95 24.62 -7.70 8.75
C GLY A 95 25.12 -6.27 8.61
N ASN A 96 26.19 -5.89 9.30
CA ASN A 96 26.80 -4.55 9.22
C ASN A 96 28.11 -4.55 8.40
N ALA A 97 28.28 -5.54 7.51
CA ALA A 97 29.51 -5.69 6.74
C ALA A 97 29.70 -4.53 5.76
N ILE A 98 30.96 -4.16 5.51
CA ILE A 98 31.33 -3.00 4.68
C ILE A 98 32.15 -3.49 3.48
N VAL A 99 31.72 -3.08 2.29
CA VAL A 99 32.46 -3.24 1.03
C VAL A 99 32.91 -1.86 0.57
N SER A 100 34.21 -1.59 0.56
CA SER A 100 34.74 -0.25 0.26
C SER A 100 36.08 -0.37 -0.46
N SER A 101 36.28 0.36 -1.56
CA SER A 101 37.62 0.44 -2.17
C SER A 101 38.52 1.47 -1.49
N GLY A 102 38.00 2.28 -0.56
CA GLY A 102 38.71 3.40 0.07
C GLY A 102 39.34 4.35 -0.97
N ASP A 103 40.53 4.86 -0.67
CA ASP A 103 41.35 5.68 -1.58
C ASP A 103 42.23 4.84 -2.53
N SER A 104 41.99 3.52 -2.60
CA SER A 104 42.82 2.62 -3.39
C SER A 104 42.51 2.72 -4.89
N ALA A 105 43.56 2.64 -5.71
CA ALA A 105 43.40 2.47 -7.17
C ALA A 105 42.76 1.12 -7.54
N GLN A 106 42.73 0.16 -6.61
CA GLN A 106 42.17 -1.16 -6.82
C GLN A 106 40.69 -1.22 -6.38
N ILE A 107 39.80 -1.29 -7.37
CA ILE A 107 38.35 -1.29 -7.18
C ILE A 107 37.87 -2.68 -6.74
N VAL A 108 37.12 -2.72 -5.63
CA VAL A 108 36.41 -3.92 -5.18
C VAL A 108 35.26 -4.23 -6.15
N LYS A 109 35.11 -5.49 -6.56
CA LYS A 109 34.07 -5.92 -7.51
C LYS A 109 33.09 -6.86 -6.83
N ILE A 110 31.80 -6.55 -6.89
CA ILE A 110 30.71 -7.47 -6.55
C ILE A 110 30.10 -7.94 -7.87
N ALA A 111 30.31 -9.21 -8.23
CA ALA A 111 30.00 -9.75 -9.55
C ALA A 111 29.27 -11.10 -9.45
N GLY A 112 28.95 -11.70 -10.60
CA GLY A 112 28.20 -12.96 -10.66
C GLY A 112 26.80 -12.82 -10.07
N SER A 113 26.37 -13.80 -9.27
CA SER A 113 25.06 -13.81 -8.58
C SER A 113 25.18 -13.49 -7.08
N ALA A 114 26.23 -12.76 -6.68
CA ALA A 114 26.46 -12.36 -5.30
C ALA A 114 25.32 -11.48 -4.76
N LYS A 115 25.08 -11.57 -3.45
CA LYS A 115 24.00 -10.87 -2.75
C LYS A 115 24.55 -9.97 -1.65
N VAL A 116 24.03 -8.74 -1.57
CA VAL A 116 24.31 -7.79 -0.48
C VAL A 116 22.98 -7.37 0.15
N TYR A 117 22.78 -7.63 1.44
CA TYR A 117 21.49 -7.41 2.10
C TYR A 117 21.63 -7.10 3.60
N GLY A 118 20.52 -7.02 4.34
CA GLY A 118 20.54 -6.59 5.75
C GLY A 118 20.92 -5.11 5.89
N ASN A 119 21.88 -4.77 6.76
CA ASN A 119 22.38 -3.40 6.93
C ASN A 119 23.76 -3.18 6.27
N ALA A 120 24.14 -4.06 5.33
CA ALA A 120 25.46 -4.02 4.71
C ALA A 120 25.64 -2.75 3.86
N ILE A 121 26.89 -2.27 3.74
CA ILE A 121 27.18 -0.97 3.13
C ILE A 121 28.24 -1.13 2.03
N ILE A 122 27.95 -0.59 0.84
CA ILE A 122 28.84 -0.53 -0.32
C ILE A 122 29.25 0.93 -0.55
N LEU A 123 30.55 1.20 -0.54
CA LEU A 123 31.14 2.54 -0.50
C LEU A 123 32.36 2.68 -1.45
N ASP A 124 32.83 3.92 -1.62
CA ASP A 124 34.15 4.27 -2.15
C ASP A 124 34.52 3.56 -3.46
N ASN A 125 33.83 3.90 -4.55
CA ASN A 125 34.05 3.36 -5.90
C ASN A 125 33.90 1.83 -6.05
N ALA A 126 33.47 1.10 -5.02
CA ALA A 126 33.17 -0.33 -5.14
C ALA A 126 32.12 -0.56 -6.23
N ASN A 127 32.31 -1.58 -7.06
CA ASN A 127 31.53 -1.80 -8.28
C ASN A 127 30.64 -3.04 -8.16
N VAL A 128 29.34 -2.82 -8.07
CA VAL A 128 28.30 -3.83 -8.23
C VAL A 128 28.06 -4.04 -9.72
N ARG A 129 28.31 -5.25 -10.22
CA ARG A 129 28.26 -5.57 -11.66
C ARG A 129 27.72 -6.97 -11.90
N SER A 130 27.53 -7.32 -13.17
CA SER A 130 26.89 -8.58 -13.56
C SER A 130 25.50 -8.69 -12.93
N VAL A 131 24.99 -9.89 -12.68
CA VAL A 131 23.65 -10.12 -12.12
C VAL A 131 23.59 -10.04 -10.58
N ALA A 132 24.52 -9.30 -9.95
CA ALA A 132 24.59 -9.15 -8.50
C ALA A 132 23.38 -8.37 -7.95
N LYS A 133 22.98 -8.68 -6.71
CA LYS A 133 21.75 -8.15 -6.09
C LYS A 133 22.04 -7.40 -4.78
N VAL A 134 21.45 -6.22 -4.62
CA VAL A 134 21.46 -5.42 -3.39
C VAL A 134 20.02 -5.17 -2.93
N TYR A 135 19.68 -5.55 -1.70
CA TYR A 135 18.29 -5.46 -1.20
C TYR A 135 18.20 -5.32 0.32
N ASP A 136 16.98 -5.34 0.88
CA ASP A 136 16.67 -4.99 2.28
C ASP A 136 17.21 -3.61 2.67
N ASN A 137 17.75 -3.41 3.86
CA ASN A 137 18.24 -2.10 4.32
C ASN A 137 19.69 -1.78 3.86
N ALA A 138 20.19 -2.52 2.86
CA ALA A 138 21.55 -2.34 2.37
C ALA A 138 21.72 -0.98 1.71
N ARG A 139 22.94 -0.44 1.76
CA ARG A 139 23.23 0.94 1.31
C ARG A 139 24.34 0.97 0.28
N VAL A 140 24.15 1.77 -0.77
CA VAL A 140 25.17 2.08 -1.80
C VAL A 140 25.47 3.57 -1.75
N SER A 141 26.73 3.96 -1.56
CA SER A 141 27.11 5.37 -1.41
C SER A 141 28.55 5.70 -1.83
N MET A 142 28.95 6.96 -1.67
CA MET A 142 30.33 7.48 -1.86
C MET A 142 31.00 7.02 -3.18
N ASN A 143 30.44 7.41 -4.33
CA ASN A 143 30.93 7.05 -5.67
C ASN A 143 30.90 5.56 -6.04
N ALA A 144 30.30 4.69 -5.22
CA ALA A 144 30.07 3.30 -5.63
C ALA A 144 29.33 3.22 -6.98
N VAL A 145 29.67 2.20 -7.77
CA VAL A 145 29.20 2.02 -9.14
C VAL A 145 28.25 0.81 -9.21
N ILE A 146 27.14 0.97 -9.92
CA ILE A 146 26.17 -0.10 -10.23
C ILE A 146 26.15 -0.27 -11.76
N ASP A 147 26.52 -1.44 -12.28
CA ASP A 147 26.81 -1.69 -13.70
C ASP A 147 26.34 -3.08 -14.19
N GLU A 148 26.41 -3.34 -15.50
CA GLU A 148 26.34 -4.66 -16.16
C GLU A 148 25.19 -5.60 -15.69
N ASP A 149 23.94 -5.14 -15.68
CA ASP A 149 22.73 -5.90 -15.29
C ASP A 149 22.48 -6.11 -13.79
N SER A 150 23.21 -5.39 -12.93
CA SER A 150 23.04 -5.50 -11.48
C SER A 150 21.70 -4.95 -10.99
N GLN A 151 21.22 -5.44 -9.85
CA GLN A 151 19.89 -5.14 -9.33
C GLN A 151 19.93 -4.54 -7.93
N VAL A 152 19.23 -3.42 -7.73
CA VAL A 152 18.99 -2.83 -6.40
C VAL A 152 17.48 -2.75 -6.16
N PHE A 153 16.97 -3.34 -5.10
CA PHE A 153 15.52 -3.39 -4.85
C PHE A 153 15.16 -3.50 -3.36
N GLY A 154 13.85 -3.56 -3.04
CA GLY A 154 13.40 -3.62 -1.64
C GLY A 154 13.57 -2.26 -0.94
N SER A 155 13.94 -2.24 0.34
CA SER A 155 14.16 -1.00 1.11
C SER A 155 15.56 -0.39 0.95
N ALA A 156 16.34 -0.85 -0.05
CA ALA A 156 17.74 -0.48 -0.19
C ALA A 156 17.90 1.01 -0.54
N THR A 157 18.99 1.63 -0.07
CA THR A 157 19.20 3.07 -0.29
C THR A 157 20.44 3.34 -1.14
N ILE A 158 20.30 4.12 -2.19
CA ILE A 158 21.39 4.64 -3.02
C ILE A 158 21.55 6.12 -2.69
N THR A 159 22.70 6.53 -2.19
CA THR A 159 22.94 7.89 -1.69
C THR A 159 24.33 8.39 -2.07
N GLY A 160 24.63 9.67 -1.82
CA GLY A 160 25.91 10.26 -2.22
C GLY A 160 26.09 10.30 -3.73
N THR A 161 27.33 10.48 -4.19
CA THR A 161 27.69 10.62 -5.61
C THR A 161 27.78 9.27 -6.36
N ALA A 162 26.93 8.30 -6.02
CA ALA A 162 26.93 6.99 -6.64
C ALA A 162 26.60 7.05 -8.15
N VAL A 163 27.20 6.15 -8.93
CA VAL A 163 27.08 6.11 -10.39
C VAL A 163 26.32 4.85 -10.80
N ILE A 164 25.27 5.03 -11.60
CA ILE A 164 24.50 3.92 -12.17
C ILE A 164 24.74 3.91 -13.68
N LYS A 165 25.16 2.77 -14.22
CA LYS A 165 25.39 2.63 -15.65
C LYS A 165 25.07 1.23 -16.17
N GLY A 166 25.21 1.04 -17.47
CA GLY A 166 24.89 -0.22 -18.15
C GLY A 166 23.38 -0.46 -18.22
N THR A 167 22.97 -1.72 -18.13
CA THR A 167 21.57 -2.21 -18.17
C THR A 167 21.01 -2.53 -16.79
N SER A 168 21.61 -1.98 -15.74
CA SER A 168 21.28 -2.20 -14.34
C SER A 168 19.84 -1.79 -13.99
N ARG A 169 19.23 -2.48 -13.02
CA ARG A 169 17.81 -2.33 -12.64
C ARG A 169 17.66 -1.90 -11.18
N ILE A 170 17.10 -0.72 -10.96
CA ILE A 170 16.70 -0.25 -9.62
C ILE A 170 15.18 -0.40 -9.49
N SER A 171 14.62 -1.02 -8.45
CA SER A 171 13.17 -1.28 -8.40
C SER A 171 12.56 -1.35 -6.99
N GLY A 172 11.23 -1.38 -6.90
CA GLY A 172 10.52 -1.47 -5.61
C GLY A 172 10.62 -0.20 -4.77
N THR A 173 10.69 -0.34 -3.45
CA THR A 173 10.74 0.77 -2.47
C THR A 173 12.14 1.39 -2.32
N ALA A 174 13.09 1.05 -3.19
CA ALA A 174 14.46 1.48 -3.03
C ALA A 174 14.54 3.02 -3.10
N TYR A 175 15.30 3.63 -2.18
CA TYR A 175 15.42 5.08 -2.10
C TYR A 175 16.63 5.55 -2.92
N ILE A 176 16.46 6.58 -3.74
CA ILE A 176 17.53 7.25 -4.47
C ILE A 176 17.68 8.68 -3.93
N GLY A 177 18.85 8.96 -3.36
CA GLY A 177 19.22 10.26 -2.78
C GLY A 177 19.75 11.26 -3.81
N LEU A 178 20.36 12.34 -3.29
CA LEU A 178 20.91 13.47 -4.06
C LEU A 178 22.22 13.10 -4.78
N ASN A 179 22.52 13.80 -5.89
CA ASN A 179 23.79 13.73 -6.64
C ASN A 179 24.11 12.40 -7.34
N ILE A 180 23.07 11.68 -7.79
CA ILE A 180 23.25 10.43 -8.53
C ILE A 180 23.49 10.72 -10.01
N ILE A 181 24.49 10.03 -10.58
CA ILE A 181 24.83 10.11 -12.00
C ILE A 181 24.38 8.81 -12.67
N ALA A 182 23.32 8.87 -13.47
CA ALA A 182 22.87 7.74 -14.28
C ALA A 182 23.29 7.92 -15.76
N SER A 183 23.86 6.89 -16.38
CA SER A 183 24.33 6.92 -17.77
C SER A 183 24.13 5.59 -18.51
N GLY A 184 24.07 5.59 -19.84
CA GLY A 184 23.80 4.38 -20.64
C GLY A 184 22.33 3.90 -20.57
N SER A 185 22.02 2.71 -21.07
CA SER A 185 20.66 2.13 -21.09
C SER A 185 20.19 1.60 -19.72
N THR A 186 20.33 2.43 -18.68
CA THR A 186 20.01 2.08 -17.29
C THR A 186 18.50 2.07 -17.07
N TYR A 187 17.99 1.07 -16.34
CA TYR A 187 16.57 0.95 -16.00
C TYR A 187 16.31 1.32 -14.54
N ILE A 188 15.69 2.48 -14.32
CA ILE A 188 15.31 2.93 -12.98
C ILE A 188 13.79 2.81 -12.82
N CYS A 189 13.36 1.90 -11.96
CA CYS A 189 12.00 1.38 -11.81
C CYS A 189 11.53 1.54 -10.34
N VAL A 190 11.97 2.61 -9.67
CA VAL A 190 11.71 2.96 -8.27
C VAL A 190 10.46 3.81 -8.05
N ILE A 191 9.94 3.66 -6.82
CA ILE A 191 8.72 4.27 -6.30
C ILE A 191 8.89 5.75 -5.90
N ALA A 192 10.06 6.17 -5.40
CA ALA A 192 10.26 7.54 -4.88
C ALA A 192 10.65 8.54 -5.99
N GLY A 193 10.02 9.72 -5.99
CA GLY A 193 10.40 10.82 -6.89
C GLY A 193 11.87 11.22 -6.69
N TYR A 194 12.55 11.55 -7.79
CA TYR A 194 13.95 12.00 -7.77
C TYR A 194 14.04 13.41 -7.18
N PRO A 195 15.05 13.70 -6.35
CA PRO A 195 15.33 15.07 -5.97
C PRO A 195 15.87 15.89 -7.16
N SER A 196 15.65 17.20 -7.13
CA SER A 196 15.83 18.15 -8.25
C SER A 196 17.26 18.29 -8.80
N ASN A 197 18.28 17.76 -8.13
CA ASN A 197 19.68 17.81 -8.55
C ASN A 197 20.21 16.48 -9.13
N THR A 198 19.32 15.51 -9.42
CA THR A 198 19.70 14.24 -10.05
C THR A 198 20.01 14.46 -11.54
N ILE A 199 21.19 14.05 -12.01
CA ILE A 199 21.56 14.14 -13.44
C ILE A 199 21.21 12.81 -14.11
N LEU A 200 20.11 12.80 -14.88
CA LEU A 200 19.61 11.62 -15.59
C LEU A 200 19.98 11.70 -17.09
N ASN A 201 21.02 10.98 -17.53
CA ASN A 201 21.38 10.88 -18.95
C ASN A 201 20.98 9.49 -19.48
N ASN A 202 20.05 9.42 -20.44
CA ASN A 202 19.59 8.17 -21.10
C ASN A 202 18.93 7.11 -20.18
N VAL A 203 18.32 7.52 -19.08
CA VAL A 203 17.54 6.62 -18.22
C VAL A 203 16.25 6.16 -18.92
N LEU A 204 16.08 4.86 -19.06
CA LEU A 204 14.89 4.23 -19.64
C LEU A 204 13.99 3.71 -18.52
N ASN A 205 12.68 3.93 -18.63
CA ASN A 205 11.72 3.13 -17.85
C ASN A 205 11.83 1.66 -18.33
N CYS A 206 11.78 0.69 -17.43
CA CYS A 206 11.93 -0.75 -17.75
C CYS A 206 11.11 -1.18 -19.00
N PRO A 207 11.70 -1.85 -20.01
CA PRO A 207 10.98 -2.52 -21.09
C PRO A 207 10.27 -3.73 -20.49
N GLY A 208 8.96 -3.79 -20.72
CA GLY A 208 8.00 -4.47 -19.85
C GLY A 208 6.94 -3.54 -19.24
N GLY A 209 6.82 -2.30 -19.75
CA GLY A 209 5.92 -1.23 -19.29
C GLY A 209 4.42 -1.52 -19.14
N SER A 210 3.96 -2.77 -19.34
CA SER A 210 2.63 -3.21 -18.94
C SER A 210 2.53 -3.61 -17.45
N SER A 211 3.62 -4.10 -16.83
CA SER A 211 3.58 -4.56 -15.42
C SER A 211 3.82 -3.43 -14.41
N LEU A 212 4.55 -2.37 -14.77
CA LEU A 212 4.80 -1.22 -13.89
C LEU A 212 3.70 -0.13 -13.97
N GLU A 213 2.89 -0.15 -15.03
CA GLU A 213 1.63 0.60 -15.12
C GLU A 213 0.45 -0.25 -14.62
N SER A 214 0.70 -1.40 -13.98
CA SER A 214 -0.37 -2.18 -13.38
C SER A 214 -0.90 -1.46 -12.14
N THR A 215 -2.22 -1.35 -12.05
CA THR A 215 -2.90 -0.77 -10.89
C THR A 215 -2.70 -1.69 -9.68
N SER A 216 -2.19 -1.13 -8.59
CA SER A 216 -2.01 -1.79 -7.29
C SER A 216 -3.10 -1.41 -6.29
N GLN A 217 -3.72 -0.23 -6.45
CA GLN A 217 -4.87 0.20 -5.68
C GLN A 217 -5.81 1.02 -6.56
N LEU A 218 -7.12 0.80 -6.39
CA LEU A 218 -8.19 1.59 -6.97
C LEU A 218 -8.98 2.23 -5.83
N VAL A 219 -9.46 3.46 -6.03
CA VAL A 219 -10.44 4.12 -5.16
C VAL A 219 -11.42 4.91 -6.00
N ALA A 220 -12.68 4.97 -5.56
CA ALA A 220 -13.73 5.78 -6.15
C ALA A 220 -14.26 6.73 -5.06
N GLY A 221 -14.22 8.03 -5.31
CA GLY A 221 -14.86 9.03 -4.47
C GLY A 221 -16.30 9.26 -4.92
N GLY A 222 -16.81 10.48 -4.71
CA GLY A 222 -18.14 10.88 -5.19
C GLY A 222 -18.30 10.66 -6.70
N ASN A 223 -17.77 11.60 -7.49
CA ASN A 223 -17.81 11.55 -8.95
C ASN A 223 -16.39 11.53 -9.56
N HIS A 224 -15.41 10.96 -8.86
CA HIS A 224 -14.04 10.83 -9.35
C HIS A 224 -13.45 9.48 -8.98
N THR A 225 -12.45 9.05 -9.75
CA THR A 225 -11.77 7.77 -9.60
C THR A 225 -10.28 8.01 -9.59
N CYS A 226 -9.55 7.33 -8.72
CA CYS A 226 -8.10 7.37 -8.67
C CYS A 226 -7.51 5.96 -8.67
N ILE A 227 -6.35 5.82 -9.30
CA ILE A 227 -5.54 4.61 -9.27
C ILE A 227 -4.16 4.92 -8.74
N LEU A 228 -3.63 3.98 -7.97
CA LEU A 228 -2.22 3.86 -7.65
C LEU A 228 -1.63 2.77 -8.53
N LEU A 229 -0.53 3.07 -9.18
CA LEU A 229 0.25 2.12 -9.96
C LEU A 229 1.31 1.47 -9.06
N ALA A 230 1.72 0.25 -9.42
CA ALA A 230 2.74 -0.49 -8.68
C ALA A 230 4.08 0.26 -8.55
N ASN A 231 4.36 1.21 -9.45
CA ASN A 231 5.52 2.09 -9.43
C ASN A 231 5.35 3.35 -8.56
N GLY A 232 4.31 3.45 -7.73
CA GLY A 232 4.08 4.58 -6.82
C GLY A 232 3.58 5.86 -7.49
N ARG A 233 3.25 5.82 -8.78
CA ARG A 233 2.58 6.91 -9.48
C ARG A 233 1.08 6.79 -9.32
N MET A 234 0.39 7.91 -9.21
CA MET A 234 -1.07 7.91 -9.17
C MET A 234 -1.68 8.77 -10.28
N ARG A 235 -2.86 8.37 -10.74
CA ARG A 235 -3.72 9.13 -11.67
C ARG A 235 -5.11 9.26 -11.06
N CYS A 236 -5.75 10.39 -11.30
CA CYS A 236 -7.15 10.63 -10.96
C CYS A 236 -7.90 11.18 -12.17
N TRP A 237 -9.18 10.84 -12.29
CA TRP A 237 -10.07 11.35 -13.33
C TRP A 237 -11.52 11.46 -12.82
N GLY A 238 -12.38 12.11 -13.60
CA GLY A 238 -13.76 12.44 -13.26
C GLY A 238 -13.95 13.91 -12.93
N HIS A 239 -14.88 14.19 -12.02
CA HIS A 239 -15.26 15.52 -11.57
C HIS A 239 -14.11 16.23 -10.84
N ASN A 240 -13.88 17.51 -11.15
CA ASN A 240 -12.74 18.27 -10.62
C ASN A 240 -13.05 19.72 -10.21
N ASN A 241 -14.31 20.11 -10.05
CA ASN A 241 -14.65 21.51 -9.75
C ASN A 241 -14.01 22.03 -8.45
N SER A 242 -13.73 21.15 -7.49
CA SER A 242 -13.05 21.48 -6.22
C SER A 242 -11.54 21.23 -6.25
N GLY A 243 -10.99 20.74 -7.36
CA GLY A 243 -9.58 20.36 -7.49
C GLY A 243 -9.27 18.94 -7.02
N GLN A 244 -10.27 18.09 -6.76
CA GLN A 244 -10.11 16.74 -6.20
C GLN A 244 -9.23 15.78 -7.02
N LEU A 245 -8.94 16.11 -8.28
CA LEU A 245 -8.01 15.32 -9.09
C LEU A 245 -6.53 15.64 -8.83
N GLY A 246 -6.21 16.81 -8.26
CA GLY A 246 -4.83 17.17 -7.88
C GLY A 246 -3.93 17.54 -9.06
N ILE A 247 -4.50 17.85 -10.23
CA ILE A 247 -3.78 18.05 -11.51
C ILE A 247 -3.39 19.51 -11.80
N ASN A 248 -3.35 20.38 -10.79
CA ASN A 248 -3.13 21.83 -10.94
C ASN A 248 -4.15 22.48 -11.89
N GLY A 249 -5.43 22.26 -11.57
CA GLY A 249 -6.56 22.79 -12.32
C GLY A 249 -7.86 22.21 -11.82
N ASN A 250 -8.98 22.76 -12.30
CA ASN A 250 -10.34 22.41 -11.84
C ASN A 250 -11.20 21.83 -12.98
N THR A 251 -10.57 21.39 -14.07
CA THR A 251 -11.25 20.80 -15.22
C THR A 251 -11.42 19.30 -15.05
N ASN A 252 -12.60 18.79 -15.41
CA ASN A 252 -12.87 17.35 -15.41
C ASN A 252 -11.92 16.62 -16.37
N VAL A 253 -11.57 15.37 -16.03
CA VAL A 253 -10.72 14.49 -16.84
C VAL A 253 -11.48 13.20 -17.13
N GLY A 254 -11.27 12.60 -18.31
CA GLY A 254 -11.97 11.37 -18.71
C GLY A 254 -13.27 11.62 -19.48
N ASN A 255 -13.71 12.87 -19.58
CA ASN A 255 -14.94 13.29 -20.28
C ASN A 255 -14.73 13.55 -21.78
N ASN A 256 -13.53 13.96 -22.22
CA ASN A 256 -13.21 14.25 -23.63
C ASN A 256 -11.97 13.50 -24.15
N GLN A 257 -11.14 12.99 -23.25
CA GLN A 257 -9.93 12.22 -23.52
C GLN A 257 -9.70 11.21 -22.39
N PRO A 258 -9.13 10.02 -22.67
CA PRO A 258 -8.88 9.02 -21.64
C PRO A 258 -7.82 9.50 -20.63
N PRO A 259 -7.90 9.10 -19.34
CA PRO A 259 -7.01 9.59 -18.28
C PRO A 259 -5.51 9.40 -18.54
N LYS A 260 -5.14 8.43 -19.39
CA LYS A 260 -3.74 8.19 -19.78
C LYS A 260 -3.09 9.39 -20.51
N SER A 261 -3.89 10.31 -21.06
CA SER A 261 -3.39 11.52 -21.70
C SER A 261 -2.99 12.63 -20.73
N TYR A 262 -3.28 12.48 -19.42
CA TYR A 262 -2.98 13.49 -18.41
C TYR A 262 -1.73 13.11 -17.58
N PRO A 263 -0.97 14.10 -17.07
CA PRO A 263 0.16 13.87 -16.17
C PRO A 263 -0.23 13.10 -14.90
N TYR A 264 0.76 12.48 -14.28
CA TYR A 264 0.59 11.91 -12.94
C TYR A 264 0.38 13.01 -11.90
N VAL A 265 -0.43 12.72 -10.89
CA VAL A 265 -0.75 13.66 -9.80
C VAL A 265 0.41 13.74 -8.80
N ALA A 266 0.97 12.59 -8.44
CA ALA A 266 2.07 12.47 -7.48
C ALA A 266 2.93 11.23 -7.75
N LEU A 267 4.15 11.25 -7.20
CA LEU A 267 5.14 10.17 -7.20
C LEU A 267 5.42 9.73 -5.75
N GLY A 268 5.94 8.53 -5.52
CA GLY A 268 6.23 8.05 -4.16
C GLY A 268 5.00 7.68 -3.34
N VAL A 269 3.85 7.51 -3.99
CA VAL A 269 2.59 7.21 -3.31
C VAL A 269 2.57 5.74 -2.89
N SER A 270 2.17 5.49 -1.64
CA SER A 270 2.07 4.15 -1.06
C SER A 270 0.63 3.72 -0.81
N LYS A 271 -0.27 4.68 -0.58
CA LYS A 271 -1.73 4.49 -0.45
C LYS A 271 -2.48 5.71 -0.93
N ILE A 272 -3.72 5.50 -1.38
CA ILE A 272 -4.67 6.55 -1.72
C ILE A 272 -6.02 6.33 -1.03
N ALA A 273 -6.76 7.41 -0.82
CA ALA A 273 -8.14 7.41 -0.33
C ALA A 273 -8.90 8.55 -1.01
N ALA A 274 -10.18 8.33 -1.30
CA ALA A 274 -11.04 9.32 -1.93
C ALA A 274 -12.32 9.48 -1.09
N GLY A 275 -12.63 10.71 -0.71
CA GLY A 275 -13.90 11.08 -0.11
C GLY A 275 -14.91 11.54 -1.17
N LEU A 276 -15.93 12.29 -0.77
CA LEU A 276 -16.93 12.80 -1.72
C LEU A 276 -16.29 13.74 -2.75
N SER A 277 -15.52 14.74 -2.28
CA SER A 277 -14.96 15.82 -3.11
C SER A 277 -13.51 16.17 -2.75
N HIS A 278 -12.79 15.26 -2.11
CA HIS A 278 -11.37 15.38 -1.81
C HIS A 278 -10.66 14.04 -1.93
N THR A 279 -9.35 14.09 -2.17
CA THR A 279 -8.48 12.93 -2.29
C THR A 279 -7.31 13.09 -1.35
N CYS A 280 -6.87 11.98 -0.76
CA CYS A 280 -5.69 11.92 0.08
C CYS A 280 -4.74 10.82 -0.40
N SER A 281 -3.45 11.01 -0.14
CA SER A 281 -2.39 10.06 -0.45
C SER A 281 -1.41 9.95 0.71
N ILE A 282 -0.74 8.81 0.84
CA ILE A 282 0.40 8.62 1.75
C ILE A 282 1.68 8.57 0.93
N ILE A 283 2.63 9.44 1.24
CA ILE A 283 3.95 9.50 0.62
C ILE A 283 4.98 9.68 1.73
N ASN A 284 5.96 8.78 1.81
CA ASN A 284 6.98 8.72 2.87
C ASN A 284 6.37 8.67 4.28
N GLY A 285 5.27 7.92 4.46
CA GLY A 285 4.59 7.77 5.75
C GLY A 285 3.75 8.98 6.19
N LEU A 286 3.66 10.04 5.38
CA LEU A 286 2.89 11.26 5.68
C LEU A 286 1.71 11.41 4.74
N ALA A 287 0.60 11.93 5.26
CA ALA A 287 -0.60 12.19 4.47
C ALA A 287 -0.47 13.52 3.71
N ARG A 288 -1.01 13.55 2.49
CA ARG A 288 -1.23 14.78 1.71
C ARG A 288 -2.62 14.71 1.12
N CYS A 289 -3.45 15.72 1.39
CA CYS A 289 -4.82 15.80 0.92
C CYS A 289 -5.05 17.04 0.05
N TRP A 290 -5.96 16.93 -0.91
CA TRP A 290 -6.36 18.02 -1.81
C TRP A 290 -7.84 17.88 -2.25
N GLY A 291 -8.39 18.94 -2.83
CA GLY A 291 -9.81 19.05 -3.22
C GLY A 291 -10.57 20.05 -2.34
N LEU A 292 -11.84 19.74 -2.08
CA LEU A 292 -12.72 20.54 -1.22
C LEU A 292 -12.18 20.60 0.22
N ASN A 293 -12.24 21.78 0.85
CA ASN A 293 -11.75 22.02 2.21
C ASN A 293 -12.68 22.89 3.08
N SER A 294 -13.95 23.03 2.72
CA SER A 294 -14.89 23.91 3.44
C SER A 294 -15.09 23.55 4.91
N SER A 295 -14.81 22.30 5.30
CA SER A 295 -14.91 21.80 6.67
C SER A 295 -13.55 21.51 7.29
N GLY A 296 -12.44 21.83 6.60
CA GLY A 296 -11.09 21.49 7.06
C GLY A 296 -10.68 20.05 6.77
N GLN A 297 -11.39 19.32 5.89
CA GLN A 297 -11.13 17.91 5.57
C GLN A 297 -9.75 17.62 4.97
N LEU A 298 -9.00 18.66 4.57
CA LEU A 298 -7.61 18.52 4.12
C LEU A 298 -6.59 18.53 5.26
N GLY A 299 -6.97 18.89 6.50
CA GLY A 299 -6.13 18.75 7.69
C GLY A 299 -4.92 19.67 7.73
N ASN A 300 -4.93 20.76 6.96
CA ASN A 300 -3.80 21.68 6.78
C ASN A 300 -3.94 23.01 7.55
N GLY A 301 -4.90 23.10 8.47
CA GLY A 301 -5.18 24.31 9.26
C GLY A 301 -5.94 25.40 8.51
N THR A 302 -6.32 25.16 7.26
CA THR A 302 -7.07 26.11 6.43
C THR A 302 -8.47 25.59 6.10
N LEU A 303 -9.30 26.46 5.51
CA LEU A 303 -10.58 26.09 4.88
C LEU A 303 -10.56 26.29 3.36
N VAL A 304 -9.36 26.39 2.78
CA VAL A 304 -9.16 26.72 1.37
C VAL A 304 -8.94 25.45 0.57
N ASN A 305 -9.67 25.31 -0.54
CA ASN A 305 -9.51 24.20 -1.46
C ASN A 305 -8.10 24.23 -2.08
N THR A 306 -7.53 23.05 -2.34
CA THR A 306 -6.26 22.94 -3.08
C THR A 306 -6.45 22.00 -4.25
N ASN A 307 -5.87 22.33 -5.40
CA ASN A 307 -6.03 21.54 -6.64
C ASN A 307 -4.73 20.81 -7.04
N THR A 308 -3.78 20.73 -6.12
CA THR A 308 -2.55 19.95 -6.16
C THR A 308 -2.38 19.24 -4.82
N PRO A 309 -1.63 18.13 -4.75
CA PRO A 309 -1.34 17.48 -3.47
C PRO A 309 -0.84 18.49 -2.43
N GLY A 310 -1.59 18.59 -1.32
CA GLY A 310 -1.34 19.59 -0.29
C GLY A 310 -0.05 19.36 0.50
N VAL A 311 0.12 20.19 1.53
CA VAL A 311 1.22 20.08 2.49
C VAL A 311 1.21 18.72 3.20
N ALA A 312 2.40 18.25 3.59
CA ALA A 312 2.52 17.03 4.36
C ALA A 312 1.90 17.23 5.76
N ILE A 313 1.03 16.32 6.15
CA ILE A 313 0.41 16.28 7.47
C ILE A 313 1.25 15.34 8.33
N ASP A 314 1.91 15.90 9.33
CA ASP A 314 2.72 15.17 10.31
C ASP A 314 1.90 14.88 11.56
N LEU A 315 1.80 13.59 11.91
CA LEU A 315 1.14 13.13 13.13
C LEU A 315 2.14 12.96 14.26
N SER A 316 3.01 13.96 14.46
CA SER A 316 4.03 13.98 15.51
C SER A 316 5.08 12.87 15.36
N GLY A 317 5.52 12.61 14.12
CA GLY A 317 6.57 11.64 13.79
C GLY A 317 6.09 10.19 13.60
N GLU A 318 4.80 9.92 13.75
CA GLU A 318 4.21 8.59 13.48
C GLU A 318 4.09 8.32 11.98
N ILE A 319 4.21 7.04 11.60
CA ILE A 319 4.08 6.60 10.20
C ILE A 319 2.62 6.26 9.91
N ILE A 320 2.00 6.98 8.99
CA ILE A 320 0.63 6.71 8.51
C ILE A 320 0.66 5.52 7.55
N VAL A 321 -0.24 4.55 7.75
CA VAL A 321 -0.37 3.34 6.93
C VAL A 321 -1.71 3.22 6.21
N GLN A 322 -2.74 3.94 6.67
CA GLN A 322 -4.03 4.01 6.00
C GLN A 322 -4.70 5.38 6.21
N ILE A 323 -5.49 5.81 5.23
CA ILE A 323 -6.39 6.97 5.32
C ILE A 323 -7.80 6.49 4.98
N ALA A 324 -8.80 6.98 5.71
CA ALA A 324 -10.21 6.88 5.36
C ALA A 324 -10.76 8.31 5.17
N ALA A 325 -11.54 8.52 4.10
CA ALA A 325 -12.09 9.83 3.75
C ALA A 325 -13.61 9.69 3.55
N GLY A 326 -14.39 10.41 4.35
CA GLY A 326 -15.85 10.46 4.23
C GLY A 326 -16.33 11.59 3.33
N ASN A 327 -17.50 12.17 3.60
CA ASN A 327 -17.99 13.31 2.82
C ASN A 327 -17.15 14.57 3.06
N ALA A 328 -16.90 14.88 4.34
CA ALA A 328 -16.25 16.11 4.76
C ALA A 328 -15.32 15.90 5.98
N HIS A 329 -14.95 14.66 6.29
CA HIS A 329 -13.97 14.30 7.31
C HIS A 329 -12.95 13.30 6.77
N THR A 330 -11.81 13.25 7.44
CA THR A 330 -10.70 12.34 7.10
C THR A 330 -10.11 11.80 8.39
N CYS A 331 -9.81 10.51 8.42
CA CYS A 331 -9.11 9.84 9.50
C CYS A 331 -7.86 9.15 8.98
N ALA A 332 -6.79 9.17 9.77
CA ALA A 332 -5.54 8.49 9.49
C ALA A 332 -5.24 7.44 10.56
N LEU A 333 -4.80 6.27 10.11
CA LEU A 333 -4.33 5.16 10.94
C LEU A 333 -2.81 5.07 10.82
N THR A 334 -2.14 5.03 11.97
CA THR A 334 -0.68 4.88 12.07
C THR A 334 -0.27 3.41 12.14
N ASN A 335 1.01 3.11 11.90
CA ASN A 335 1.57 1.75 11.95
C ASN A 335 1.49 1.09 13.35
N ASN A 336 1.35 1.88 14.42
CA ASN A 336 1.10 1.41 15.78
C ASN A 336 -0.38 1.37 16.16
N GLY A 337 -1.28 1.53 15.18
CA GLY A 337 -2.72 1.37 15.33
C GLY A 337 -3.43 2.51 16.05
N LYS A 338 -2.83 3.70 16.09
CA LYS A 338 -3.49 4.91 16.60
C LYS A 338 -4.24 5.62 15.49
N ILE A 339 -5.34 6.29 15.84
CA ILE A 339 -6.16 7.05 14.90
C ILE A 339 -6.14 8.54 15.26
N ARG A 340 -6.05 9.39 14.24
CA ARG A 340 -6.35 10.82 14.34
C ARG A 340 -7.30 11.23 13.22
N CYS A 341 -8.29 12.04 13.53
CA CYS A 341 -9.32 12.50 12.59
C CYS A 341 -9.36 14.03 12.52
N TRP A 342 -9.84 14.55 11.39
CA TRP A 342 -10.07 15.97 11.15
C TRP A 342 -11.18 16.19 10.11
N GLY A 343 -11.62 17.43 9.98
CA GLY A 343 -12.72 17.86 9.13
C GLY A 343 -14.01 18.07 9.92
N ASP A 344 -15.14 17.84 9.26
CA ASP A 344 -16.48 17.94 9.82
C ASP A 344 -16.68 16.99 11.01
N ASN A 345 -17.34 17.50 12.06
CA ASN A 345 -17.65 16.75 13.28
C ASN A 345 -19.10 16.95 13.76
N THR A 346 -20.00 17.32 12.85
CA THR A 346 -21.40 17.67 13.17
C THR A 346 -22.15 16.59 13.96
N TYR A 347 -21.76 15.33 13.85
CA TYR A 347 -22.39 14.18 14.52
C TYR A 347 -21.40 13.37 15.38
N GLY A 348 -20.25 13.95 15.75
CA GLY A 348 -19.22 13.21 16.49
C GLY A 348 -18.37 12.27 15.64
N GLN A 349 -18.42 12.35 14.30
CA GLN A 349 -17.70 11.42 13.41
C GLN A 349 -16.17 11.48 13.49
N LEU A 350 -15.61 12.48 14.18
CA LEU A 350 -14.19 12.51 14.52
C LEU A 350 -13.87 11.70 15.78
N GLY A 351 -14.83 11.43 16.66
CA GLY A 351 -14.69 10.53 17.81
C GLY A 351 -14.15 11.18 19.09
N TYR A 352 -14.19 12.51 19.22
CA TYR A 352 -13.50 13.24 20.29
C TYR A 352 -14.37 13.59 21.51
N ALA A 353 -15.49 12.88 21.72
CA ALA A 353 -16.47 13.20 22.77
C ALA A 353 -16.96 14.66 22.71
N ASN A 354 -17.10 15.19 21.50
CA ASN A 354 -17.60 16.53 21.22
C ASN A 354 -17.96 16.65 19.72
N MET A 355 -18.70 17.70 19.36
CA MET A 355 -19.10 17.98 17.96
C MET A 355 -18.27 19.11 17.28
N THR A 356 -17.04 19.37 17.74
CA THR A 356 -16.21 20.45 17.21
C THR A 356 -15.49 20.02 15.94
N THR A 357 -15.73 20.72 14.83
CA THR A 357 -15.00 20.56 13.55
C THR A 357 -13.54 20.97 13.70
N LEU A 358 -12.61 20.16 13.18
CA LEU A 358 -11.16 20.38 13.30
C LEU A 358 -10.50 20.60 11.94
N LYS A 359 -9.70 21.67 11.82
CA LYS A 359 -8.96 21.99 10.58
C LYS A 359 -7.59 21.33 10.52
N LEU A 360 -7.13 20.77 11.64
CA LEU A 360 -5.90 20.01 11.81
C LEU A 360 -6.28 18.65 12.43
N PRO A 361 -5.45 17.60 12.26
CA PRO A 361 -5.64 16.35 12.99
C PRO A 361 -5.79 16.60 14.50
N GLY A 362 -6.88 16.10 15.09
CA GLY A 362 -7.11 16.15 16.53
C GLY A 362 -6.14 15.27 17.31
N ASP A 363 -6.40 15.03 18.60
CA ASP A 363 -5.59 14.14 19.42
C ASP A 363 -5.74 12.66 19.00
N TYR A 364 -4.99 11.77 19.65
CA TYR A 364 -5.17 10.33 19.43
C TYR A 364 -6.49 9.86 20.02
N LEU A 365 -7.29 9.15 19.22
CA LEU A 365 -8.52 8.55 19.70
C LEU A 365 -8.25 7.44 20.69
N ASP A 366 -9.03 7.45 21.77
CA ASP A 366 -9.11 6.32 22.68
C ASP A 366 -10.02 5.24 22.07
N MET A 367 -9.38 4.18 21.60
CA MET A 367 -10.03 2.97 21.08
C MET A 367 -9.93 1.81 22.07
N ALA A 368 -9.25 2.00 23.20
CA ALA A 368 -9.04 0.97 24.20
C ALA A 368 -10.23 0.97 25.17
N GLY A 369 -11.25 0.19 24.84
CA GLY A 369 -12.34 -0.02 25.78
C GLY A 369 -11.88 -0.67 27.09
N THR A 370 -12.62 -0.42 28.17
CA THR A 370 -12.47 -1.15 29.43
C THR A 370 -13.13 -2.54 29.31
N GLY A 371 -12.50 -3.48 28.60
CA GLY A 371 -13.05 -4.84 28.42
C GLY A 371 -12.67 -5.53 27.10
N ALA A 372 -13.51 -6.46 26.63
CA ALA A 372 -13.44 -7.01 25.27
C ALA A 372 -13.46 -5.84 24.27
N GLY A 373 -12.53 -5.80 23.30
CA GLY A 373 -12.29 -4.61 22.48
C GLY A 373 -11.08 -3.76 22.86
N SER A 374 -10.21 -4.19 23.79
CA SER A 374 -8.87 -3.62 23.96
C SER A 374 -7.92 -4.23 22.93
N GLY A 375 -7.79 -3.57 21.77
CA GLY A 375 -7.01 -4.08 20.64
C GLY A 375 -6.37 -2.95 19.83
N VAL A 376 -5.42 -3.33 18.99
CA VAL A 376 -4.75 -2.41 18.06
C VAL A 376 -5.61 -2.30 16.82
N VAL A 377 -5.90 -1.08 16.36
CA VAL A 377 -6.68 -0.88 15.14
C VAL A 377 -5.85 -1.31 13.93
N THR A 378 -6.43 -2.14 13.07
CA THR A 378 -5.81 -2.68 11.85
C THR A 378 -6.43 -2.15 10.56
N GLN A 379 -7.67 -1.66 10.62
CA GLN A 379 -8.35 -1.05 9.48
C GLN A 379 -9.28 0.08 9.95
N ILE A 380 -9.34 1.17 9.17
CA ILE A 380 -10.37 2.20 9.30
C ILE A 380 -11.15 2.39 8.00
N VAL A 381 -12.43 2.72 8.08
CA VAL A 381 -13.28 3.13 6.94
C VAL A 381 -14.17 4.29 7.36
N ALA A 382 -14.59 5.10 6.40
CA ALA A 382 -15.47 6.25 6.63
C ALA A 382 -16.64 6.18 5.66
N GLY A 383 -17.85 6.34 6.18
CA GLY A 383 -19.04 6.63 5.38
C GLY A 383 -19.23 8.13 5.19
N SER A 384 -20.45 8.57 4.94
CA SER A 384 -20.73 9.99 4.75
C SER A 384 -20.52 10.80 6.03
N PHE A 385 -21.02 10.29 7.16
CA PHE A 385 -21.02 10.97 8.45
C PHE A 385 -20.71 10.03 9.63
N HIS A 386 -20.12 8.87 9.35
CA HIS A 386 -19.67 7.93 10.37
C HIS A 386 -18.32 7.33 9.99
N THR A 387 -17.64 6.77 10.98
CA THR A 387 -16.34 6.13 10.84
C THR A 387 -16.38 4.80 11.58
N CYS A 388 -15.73 3.77 11.04
CA CYS A 388 -15.59 2.48 11.70
C CYS A 388 -14.13 2.02 11.72
N ALA A 389 -13.78 1.26 12.74
CA ALA A 389 -12.48 0.66 12.95
C ALA A 389 -12.60 -0.86 13.19
N LEU A 390 -11.71 -1.62 12.58
CA LEU A 390 -11.50 -3.04 12.83
C LEU A 390 -10.25 -3.19 13.69
N LEU A 391 -10.38 -3.93 14.78
CA LEU A 391 -9.28 -4.22 15.69
C LEU A 391 -8.60 -5.54 15.33
N ASN A 392 -7.37 -5.75 15.79
CA ASN A 392 -6.65 -7.02 15.67
C ASN A 392 -7.34 -8.20 16.40
N THR A 393 -8.21 -7.90 17.35
CA THR A 393 -9.15 -8.85 17.99
C THR A 393 -10.32 -9.22 17.09
N MET A 394 -10.36 -8.65 15.88
CA MET A 394 -11.38 -8.85 14.84
C MET A 394 -12.77 -8.35 15.25
N GLU A 395 -12.79 -7.39 16.18
CA GLU A 395 -13.97 -6.67 16.65
C GLU A 395 -14.10 -5.34 15.90
N VAL A 396 -15.33 -4.85 15.78
CA VAL A 396 -15.65 -3.63 15.04
C VAL A 396 -16.20 -2.58 16.01
N ARG A 397 -15.72 -1.34 15.87
CA ARG A 397 -16.26 -0.16 16.54
C ARG A 397 -16.65 0.86 15.49
N CYS A 398 -17.83 1.46 15.61
CA CYS A 398 -18.31 2.50 14.71
C CYS A 398 -18.76 3.72 15.52
N TRP A 399 -18.51 4.92 15.01
CA TRP A 399 -18.88 6.18 15.64
C TRP A 399 -19.27 7.25 14.60
N GLY A 400 -19.89 8.34 15.06
CA GLY A 400 -20.51 9.38 14.25
C GLY A 400 -22.03 9.29 14.22
N ARG A 401 -22.64 9.68 13.09
CA ARG A 401 -24.10 9.65 12.90
C ARG A 401 -24.63 8.22 12.99
N ALA A 402 -25.70 8.00 13.76
CA ALA A 402 -26.28 6.67 14.01
C ALA A 402 -27.75 6.49 13.60
N VAL A 403 -28.42 7.55 13.17
CA VAL A 403 -29.89 7.55 13.02
C VAL A 403 -30.48 6.62 11.96
N GLU A 404 -29.65 6.02 11.10
CA GLU A 404 -30.10 4.95 10.16
C GLU A 404 -29.67 3.56 10.63
N GLY A 405 -29.11 3.44 11.83
CA GLY A 405 -28.55 2.20 12.36
C GLY A 405 -27.12 1.90 11.90
N GLN A 406 -26.45 2.80 11.18
CA GLN A 406 -25.14 2.54 10.54
C GLN A 406 -23.99 2.24 11.50
N LEU A 407 -24.16 2.52 12.80
CA LEU A 407 -23.24 2.11 13.84
C LEU A 407 -23.46 0.67 14.33
N GLY A 408 -24.64 0.09 14.10
CA GLY A 408 -24.94 -1.33 14.37
C GLY A 408 -25.10 -1.68 15.84
N ARG A 409 -25.62 -0.74 16.65
CA ARG A 409 -25.70 -0.88 18.12
C ARG A 409 -27.10 -1.19 18.65
N GLY A 410 -28.08 -1.37 17.76
CA GLY A 410 -29.49 -1.55 18.15
C GLY A 410 -30.10 -0.31 18.80
N ASN A 411 -29.64 0.87 18.38
CA ASN A 411 -30.14 2.17 18.78
C ASN A 411 -29.67 3.24 17.77
N ILE A 412 -30.24 4.44 17.89
CA ILE A 412 -29.97 5.59 17.02
C ILE A 412 -29.07 6.66 17.67
N ASP A 413 -28.43 6.33 18.79
CA ASP A 413 -27.57 7.25 19.51
C ASP A 413 -26.24 7.41 18.77
N ASN A 414 -25.87 8.66 18.47
CA ASN A 414 -24.55 8.96 17.92
C ASN A 414 -23.46 8.54 18.91
N VAL A 415 -22.24 8.40 18.39
CA VAL A 415 -21.07 8.15 19.24
C VAL A 415 -19.97 9.12 18.84
N GLY A 416 -19.25 9.66 19.80
CA GLY A 416 -18.18 10.63 19.54
C GLY A 416 -18.60 12.08 19.76
N ASP A 417 -19.88 12.33 20.01
CA ASP A 417 -20.47 13.65 20.24
C ASP A 417 -20.48 14.06 21.72
N ASP A 418 -20.57 13.10 22.65
CA ASP A 418 -20.38 13.35 24.10
C ASP A 418 -19.57 12.27 24.82
N GLU A 419 -19.20 11.20 24.13
CA GLU A 419 -18.38 10.09 24.60
C GLU A 419 -17.32 9.67 23.57
N SER A 420 -16.37 8.83 23.97
CA SER A 420 -15.32 8.34 23.06
C SER A 420 -15.73 7.00 22.43
N PRO A 421 -15.29 6.68 21.20
CA PRO A 421 -15.55 5.38 20.58
C PRO A 421 -15.07 4.18 21.41
N GLY A 422 -14.05 4.36 22.25
CA GLY A 422 -13.59 3.35 23.21
C GLY A 422 -14.54 3.08 24.37
N SER A 423 -15.39 4.04 24.77
CA SER A 423 -16.29 3.89 25.93
C SER A 423 -17.60 3.17 25.63
N VAL A 424 -17.94 2.96 24.36
CA VAL A 424 -19.14 2.20 23.95
C VAL A 424 -18.82 0.74 23.71
N ASP A 425 -19.85 -0.12 23.68
CA ASP A 425 -19.68 -1.52 23.30
C ASP A 425 -19.31 -1.71 21.82
N ILE A 426 -18.66 -2.84 21.52
CA ILE A 426 -18.38 -3.27 20.14
C ILE A 426 -19.67 -3.60 19.38
N VAL A 427 -19.61 -3.53 18.05
CA VAL A 427 -20.71 -3.96 17.18
C VAL A 427 -20.86 -5.48 17.26
N LYS A 428 -22.05 -5.95 17.64
CA LYS A 428 -22.41 -7.37 17.63
C LYS A 428 -23.10 -7.69 16.32
N PHE A 429 -22.39 -8.39 15.44
CA PHE A 429 -22.89 -8.79 14.13
C PHE A 429 -22.93 -10.32 13.93
N ASP A 430 -22.52 -11.11 14.93
CA ASP A 430 -22.66 -12.56 14.95
C ASP A 430 -22.88 -13.05 16.39
N LEU A 431 -24.01 -13.71 16.64
CA LEU A 431 -24.36 -14.31 17.94
C LEU A 431 -23.55 -15.56 18.29
N SER A 432 -23.01 -16.25 17.28
CA SER A 432 -22.35 -17.54 17.47
C SER A 432 -20.93 -17.43 18.05
N THR A 433 -20.36 -16.21 18.11
CA THR A 433 -18.96 -15.89 18.47
C THR A 433 -17.90 -16.59 17.61
N ASN A 434 -18.29 -17.46 16.68
CA ASN A 434 -17.40 -18.28 15.86
C ASN A 434 -16.94 -17.56 14.59
N HIS A 435 -17.65 -16.52 14.14
CA HIS A 435 -17.21 -15.72 13.02
C HIS A 435 -16.85 -14.31 13.45
N LYS A 436 -15.68 -13.89 12.99
CA LYS A 436 -15.09 -12.60 13.27
C LYS A 436 -14.88 -11.82 11.97
N ALA A 437 -14.83 -10.48 12.05
CA ALA A 437 -14.64 -9.65 10.86
C ALA A 437 -13.17 -9.67 10.41
N ILE A 438 -12.94 -9.88 9.11
CA ILE A 438 -11.61 -9.77 8.47
C ILE A 438 -11.49 -8.53 7.58
N GLN A 439 -12.62 -7.90 7.23
CA GLN A 439 -12.66 -6.65 6.49
C GLN A 439 -13.94 -5.88 6.88
N ILE A 440 -13.82 -4.56 7.03
CA ILE A 440 -14.96 -3.63 7.10
C ILE A 440 -15.07 -2.81 5.82
N SER A 441 -16.29 -2.40 5.46
CA SER A 441 -16.60 -1.45 4.39
C SER A 441 -17.74 -0.53 4.82
N ALA A 442 -17.68 0.74 4.46
CA ALA A 442 -18.72 1.72 4.77
C ALA A 442 -19.19 2.38 3.48
N GLY A 443 -20.51 2.37 3.24
CA GLY A 443 -21.15 3.23 2.26
C GLY A 443 -21.57 4.55 2.89
N ALA A 444 -22.50 5.28 2.26
CA ALA A 444 -22.91 6.58 2.79
C ALA A 444 -23.49 6.50 4.21
N ASN A 445 -24.50 5.66 4.41
CA ASN A 445 -25.18 5.49 5.69
C ASN A 445 -25.39 4.01 6.02
N HIS A 446 -24.49 3.14 5.57
CA HIS A 446 -24.50 1.72 5.90
C HIS A 446 -23.08 1.20 6.05
N THR A 447 -22.94 0.11 6.79
CA THR A 447 -21.68 -0.56 7.08
C THR A 447 -21.83 -2.04 6.81
N CYS A 448 -20.81 -2.65 6.25
CA CYS A 448 -20.76 -4.08 6.04
C CYS A 448 -19.44 -4.69 6.51
N VAL A 449 -19.48 -5.95 6.91
CA VAL A 449 -18.30 -6.77 7.25
C VAL A 449 -18.21 -7.99 6.36
N LEU A 450 -16.97 -8.39 6.06
CA LEU A 450 -16.65 -9.72 5.58
C LEU A 450 -16.16 -10.56 6.77
N ASN A 451 -16.81 -11.70 6.98
CA ASN A 451 -16.50 -12.61 8.07
C ASN A 451 -15.44 -13.65 7.67
N THR A 452 -14.75 -14.21 8.67
CA THR A 452 -13.76 -15.32 8.51
C THR A 452 -14.25 -16.53 7.71
N ASN A 453 -15.55 -16.80 7.69
CA ASN A 453 -16.16 -17.90 6.93
C ASN A 453 -16.39 -17.54 5.44
N GLY A 454 -16.20 -16.28 5.05
CA GLY A 454 -16.45 -15.75 3.72
C GLY A 454 -17.85 -15.17 3.51
N ASN A 455 -18.67 -15.05 4.57
CA ASN A 455 -20.00 -14.46 4.50
C ASN A 455 -19.97 -12.94 4.74
N VAL A 456 -21.03 -12.25 4.32
CA VAL A 456 -21.16 -10.80 4.45
C VAL A 456 -22.34 -10.45 5.34
N ARG A 457 -22.13 -9.53 6.26
CA ARG A 457 -23.19 -8.90 7.06
C ARG A 457 -23.21 -7.40 6.79
N CYS A 458 -24.39 -6.83 6.60
CA CYS A 458 -24.58 -5.39 6.39
C CYS A 458 -25.64 -4.85 7.34
N TRP A 459 -25.47 -3.61 7.79
CA TRP A 459 -26.42 -2.87 8.63
C TRP A 459 -26.39 -1.37 8.29
N GLY A 460 -27.41 -0.63 8.73
CA GLY A 460 -27.64 0.78 8.46
C GLY A 460 -28.85 1.03 7.57
N LEU A 461 -28.80 2.12 6.79
CA LEU A 461 -29.85 2.50 5.86
C LEU A 461 -30.09 1.38 4.83
N ASN A 462 -31.34 1.04 4.54
CA ASN A 462 -31.71 -0.01 3.58
C ASN A 462 -32.86 0.35 2.61
N ASN A 463 -33.18 1.64 2.46
CA ASN A 463 -34.32 2.10 1.66
C ASN A 463 -34.29 1.72 0.15
N VAL A 464 -33.16 1.25 -0.37
CA VAL A 464 -33.00 0.78 -1.75
C VAL A 464 -32.36 -0.61 -1.82
N GLY A 465 -32.43 -1.39 -0.73
CA GLY A 465 -31.92 -2.76 -0.70
C GLY A 465 -30.40 -2.89 -0.54
N GLN A 466 -29.70 -1.82 -0.15
CA GLN A 466 -28.23 -1.78 -0.07
C GLN A 466 -27.61 -2.72 0.98
N LEU A 467 -28.43 -3.27 1.88
CA LEU A 467 -28.02 -4.33 2.80
C LEU A 467 -28.15 -5.73 2.19
N GLY A 468 -28.91 -5.90 1.09
CA GLY A 468 -28.96 -7.14 0.29
C GLY A 468 -29.84 -8.24 0.86
N GLN A 469 -30.82 -7.89 1.71
CA GLN A 469 -31.65 -8.85 2.45
C GLN A 469 -32.97 -9.22 1.75
N GLY A 470 -33.29 -8.60 0.61
CA GLY A 470 -34.57 -8.82 -0.10
C GLY A 470 -35.75 -8.06 0.52
N TYR A 471 -35.46 -6.99 1.25
CA TYR A 471 -36.43 -6.06 1.84
C TYR A 471 -35.73 -4.73 2.15
N THR A 472 -36.51 -3.67 2.46
CA THR A 472 -36.01 -2.29 2.59
C THR A 472 -36.02 -1.71 4.02
N VAL A 473 -35.94 -2.57 5.03
CA VAL A 473 -35.94 -2.19 6.45
C VAL A 473 -34.50 -1.97 6.89
N ASN A 474 -34.25 -0.86 7.60
CA ASN A 474 -32.95 -0.56 8.20
C ASN A 474 -32.58 -1.65 9.22
N ILE A 475 -31.29 -1.76 9.53
CA ILE A 475 -30.80 -2.69 10.55
C ILE A 475 -29.82 -1.93 11.43
N GLY A 476 -29.89 -2.12 12.74
CA GLY A 476 -28.95 -1.52 13.68
C GLY A 476 -29.51 -0.32 14.42
N ASP A 477 -30.71 0.16 14.04
CA ASP A 477 -31.40 1.32 14.61
C ASP A 477 -32.32 0.96 15.78
N ASP A 478 -32.89 -0.24 15.81
CA ASP A 478 -33.66 -0.76 16.97
C ASP A 478 -33.36 -2.22 17.32
N GLU A 479 -32.48 -2.86 16.55
CA GLU A 479 -32.04 -4.24 16.70
C GLU A 479 -30.52 -4.38 16.46
N GLU A 480 -29.87 -5.36 17.09
CA GLU A 480 -28.46 -5.62 16.81
C GLU A 480 -28.29 -6.41 15.48
N PRO A 481 -27.27 -6.12 14.65
CA PRO A 481 -27.01 -6.85 13.40
C PRO A 481 -26.78 -8.37 13.58
N SER A 482 -26.51 -8.80 14.81
CA SER A 482 -26.34 -10.19 15.22
C SER A 482 -27.62 -11.03 15.07
N PHE A 483 -28.81 -10.41 15.11
CA PHE A 483 -30.11 -11.08 14.97
C PHE A 483 -30.56 -11.28 13.52
N ILE A 484 -29.86 -10.69 12.56
CA ILE A 484 -30.18 -10.81 11.13
C ILE A 484 -29.45 -12.02 10.54
N ASP A 485 -29.80 -12.43 9.33
CA ASP A 485 -29.03 -13.43 8.57
C ASP A 485 -27.95 -12.78 7.69
N ASP A 486 -26.98 -13.58 7.24
CA ASP A 486 -25.96 -13.13 6.28
C ASP A 486 -26.60 -12.88 4.91
N VAL A 487 -26.01 -11.96 4.14
CA VAL A 487 -26.42 -11.72 2.75
C VAL A 487 -26.30 -13.02 1.96
N ASN A 488 -27.41 -13.47 1.38
CA ASN A 488 -27.44 -14.74 0.66
C ASN A 488 -26.82 -14.59 -0.74
N LEU A 489 -25.62 -15.16 -0.90
CA LEU A 489 -24.85 -15.23 -2.15
C LEU A 489 -24.72 -16.68 -2.69
N GLY A 490 -25.68 -17.55 -2.34
CA GLY A 490 -25.72 -18.94 -2.80
C GLY A 490 -24.60 -19.83 -2.25
N GLY A 491 -24.08 -19.50 -1.06
CA GLY A 491 -22.94 -20.21 -0.45
C GLY A 491 -21.57 -19.87 -1.06
N SER A 492 -21.50 -18.88 -1.94
CA SER A 492 -20.23 -18.41 -2.50
C SER A 492 -19.41 -17.67 -1.47
N LYS A 493 -18.11 -17.97 -1.40
CA LYS A 493 -17.18 -17.27 -0.49
C LYS A 493 -16.73 -15.94 -1.06
N VAL A 494 -16.91 -14.87 -0.30
CA VAL A 494 -16.45 -13.52 -0.61
C VAL A 494 -15.00 -13.35 -0.18
N VAL A 495 -14.21 -12.64 -0.99
CA VAL A 495 -12.79 -12.33 -0.72
C VAL A 495 -12.52 -10.83 -0.67
N SER A 496 -13.45 -10.00 -1.15
CA SER A 496 -13.32 -8.54 -1.12
C SER A 496 -14.70 -7.89 -1.16
N LEU A 497 -14.88 -6.86 -0.33
CA LEU A 497 -16.13 -6.11 -0.20
C LEU A 497 -15.90 -4.61 -0.44
N SER A 498 -16.84 -3.94 -1.10
CA SER A 498 -16.86 -2.48 -1.26
C SER A 498 -18.27 -1.94 -1.17
N SER A 499 -18.44 -0.89 -0.37
CA SER A 499 -19.70 -0.16 -0.20
C SER A 499 -19.53 1.30 -0.66
N GLY A 500 -20.43 1.80 -1.48
CA GLY A 500 -20.34 3.10 -2.12
C GLY A 500 -21.14 4.19 -1.40
N ILE A 501 -20.81 5.45 -1.68
CA ILE A 501 -21.49 6.64 -1.14
C ILE A 501 -22.94 6.76 -1.65
N SER A 502 -23.36 5.97 -2.63
CA SER A 502 -24.72 5.99 -3.18
C SER A 502 -25.56 4.78 -2.85
N ASN A 503 -25.33 4.21 -1.66
CA ASN A 503 -26.15 3.12 -1.15
C ASN A 503 -26.12 1.91 -2.10
N HIS A 504 -24.94 1.50 -2.55
CA HIS A 504 -24.77 0.20 -3.21
C HIS A 504 -23.53 -0.51 -2.66
N THR A 505 -23.53 -1.83 -2.73
CA THR A 505 -22.48 -2.69 -2.21
C THR A 505 -22.13 -3.73 -3.25
N CYS A 506 -20.85 -4.05 -3.40
CA CYS A 506 -20.36 -5.10 -4.28
C CYS A 506 -19.45 -6.07 -3.50
N ALA A 507 -19.61 -7.37 -3.75
CA ALA A 507 -18.81 -8.43 -3.18
C ALA A 507 -18.15 -9.27 -4.27
N VAL A 508 -16.81 -9.35 -4.25
CA VAL A 508 -16.02 -10.21 -5.13
C VAL A 508 -15.88 -11.58 -4.49
N LEU A 509 -16.18 -12.61 -5.27
CA LEU A 509 -16.12 -14.00 -4.86
C LEU A 509 -14.71 -14.56 -5.07
N ALA A 510 -14.37 -15.66 -4.39
CA ALA A 510 -13.11 -16.38 -4.59
C ALA A 510 -12.90 -16.88 -6.03
N SER A 511 -13.98 -17.02 -6.81
CA SER A 511 -13.95 -17.36 -8.24
C SER A 511 -13.57 -16.18 -9.14
N GLY A 512 -13.52 -14.95 -8.60
CA GLY A 512 -13.33 -13.71 -9.35
C GLY A 512 -14.59 -13.15 -10.01
N LYS A 513 -15.72 -13.84 -9.90
CA LYS A 513 -17.04 -13.26 -10.17
C LYS A 513 -17.46 -12.33 -9.04
N PHE A 514 -18.54 -11.59 -9.20
CA PHE A 514 -19.04 -10.69 -8.16
C PHE A 514 -20.55 -10.47 -8.24
N TYR A 515 -21.12 -10.11 -7.09
CA TYR A 515 -22.47 -9.58 -6.97
C TYR A 515 -22.39 -8.10 -6.61
N CYS A 516 -23.36 -7.32 -7.06
CA CYS A 516 -23.58 -5.95 -6.61
C CYS A 516 -25.06 -5.77 -6.27
N TRP A 517 -25.38 -5.01 -5.23
CA TRP A 517 -26.76 -4.78 -4.80
C TRP A 517 -26.93 -3.37 -4.20
N GLY A 518 -28.17 -2.95 -4.02
CA GLY A 518 -28.59 -1.62 -3.60
C GLY A 518 -29.07 -0.74 -4.76
N GLY A 519 -28.82 0.57 -4.64
CA GLY A 519 -29.28 1.56 -5.61
C GLY A 519 -28.64 1.39 -6.99
N ASN A 520 -29.47 1.35 -8.05
CA ASN A 520 -29.02 1.11 -9.42
C ASN A 520 -29.48 2.17 -10.45
N SER A 521 -29.89 3.36 -10.01
CA SER A 521 -30.50 4.39 -10.88
C SER A 521 -29.67 4.77 -12.13
N ASN A 522 -28.33 4.69 -12.06
CA ASN A 522 -27.43 4.95 -13.20
C ASN A 522 -26.73 3.68 -13.74
N GLY A 523 -27.19 2.49 -13.35
CA GLY A 523 -26.52 1.23 -13.64
C GLY A 523 -25.21 0.93 -12.88
N PRO A 524 -24.89 1.49 -11.69
CA PRO A 524 -23.64 1.18 -10.98
C PRO A 524 -23.52 -0.28 -10.53
N LEU A 525 -24.61 -1.06 -10.52
CA LEU A 525 -24.55 -2.49 -10.19
C LEU A 525 -23.98 -3.34 -11.34
N GLY A 526 -24.02 -2.86 -12.59
CA GLY A 526 -23.38 -3.54 -13.72
C GLY A 526 -24.23 -4.60 -14.42
N TYR A 527 -25.51 -4.74 -14.07
CA TYR A 527 -26.42 -5.72 -14.69
C TYR A 527 -26.99 -5.30 -16.05
N GLY A 528 -26.55 -4.17 -16.61
CA GLY A 528 -27.04 -3.66 -17.90
C GLY A 528 -28.46 -3.07 -17.84
N ASN A 529 -28.94 -2.78 -16.64
CA ASN A 529 -30.23 -2.15 -16.37
C ASN A 529 -30.10 -1.15 -15.20
N THR A 530 -31.21 -0.53 -14.81
CA THR A 530 -31.26 0.45 -13.70
C THR A 530 -32.20 0.02 -12.57
N VAL A 531 -32.45 -1.28 -12.43
CA VAL A 531 -33.30 -1.87 -11.37
C VAL A 531 -32.44 -2.13 -10.14
N ASN A 532 -32.91 -1.72 -8.97
CA ASN A 532 -32.26 -2.01 -7.71
C ASN A 532 -32.18 -3.53 -7.48
N VAL A 533 -31.35 -3.95 -6.54
CA VAL A 533 -31.27 -5.35 -6.12
C VAL A 533 -31.17 -5.35 -4.61
N GLY A 534 -31.87 -6.25 -3.94
CA GLY A 534 -31.84 -6.34 -2.48
C GLY A 534 -33.07 -5.74 -1.81
N ASP A 535 -33.94 -5.05 -2.56
CA ASP A 535 -35.13 -4.36 -2.08
C ASP A 535 -36.38 -5.25 -2.09
N ASP A 536 -36.51 -6.18 -3.03
CA ASP A 536 -37.57 -7.20 -3.04
C ASP A 536 -37.07 -8.61 -3.42
N GLU A 537 -35.78 -8.74 -3.68
CA GLU A 537 -35.09 -9.98 -4.02
C GLU A 537 -33.69 -10.03 -3.38
N ILE A 538 -33.13 -11.22 -3.22
CA ILE A 538 -31.76 -11.38 -2.71
C ILE A 538 -30.74 -11.38 -3.87
N PRO A 539 -29.48 -10.95 -3.63
CA PRO A 539 -28.47 -10.90 -4.70
C PRO A 539 -28.25 -12.23 -5.42
N TYR A 540 -28.39 -13.37 -4.73
CA TYR A 540 -28.26 -14.69 -5.35
C TYR A 540 -29.27 -14.95 -6.49
N ASP A 541 -30.50 -14.44 -6.36
CA ASP A 541 -31.57 -14.69 -7.34
C ASP A 541 -31.31 -13.97 -8.66
N VAL A 542 -30.65 -12.82 -8.62
CA VAL A 542 -30.26 -12.03 -9.79
C VAL A 542 -28.93 -12.45 -10.42
N LYS A 543 -28.29 -13.50 -9.93
CA LYS A 543 -27.02 -14.04 -10.47
C LYS A 543 -25.85 -13.04 -10.43
N GLU A 544 -24.66 -13.56 -10.70
CA GLU A 544 -23.44 -12.75 -10.72
C GLU A 544 -23.45 -11.78 -11.92
N VAL A 545 -22.75 -10.65 -11.77
CA VAL A 545 -22.52 -9.72 -12.89
C VAL A 545 -21.68 -10.41 -13.95
N ILE A 546 -22.13 -10.36 -15.21
CA ILE A 546 -21.48 -11.03 -16.32
C ILE A 546 -20.28 -10.22 -16.80
N VAL A 547 -19.08 -10.76 -16.55
CA VAL A 547 -17.81 -10.24 -17.05
C VAL A 547 -16.98 -11.37 -17.66
N GLY A 548 -16.31 -11.09 -18.78
CA GLY A 548 -15.42 -12.06 -19.44
C GLY A 548 -14.02 -12.17 -18.81
N ASP A 549 -13.80 -11.63 -17.62
CA ASP A 549 -12.51 -11.57 -16.92
C ASP A 549 -12.74 -11.70 -15.40
N THR A 550 -11.69 -12.07 -14.66
CA THR A 550 -11.69 -12.29 -13.20
C THR A 550 -11.43 -10.97 -12.48
N ALA A 551 -12.37 -10.51 -11.66
CA ALA A 551 -12.19 -9.33 -10.82
C ALA A 551 -11.29 -9.67 -9.61
N ILE A 552 -10.34 -8.78 -9.30
CA ILE A 552 -9.50 -8.83 -8.09
C ILE A 552 -10.06 -7.89 -7.02
N GLN A 553 -10.52 -6.71 -7.44
CA GLN A 553 -11.02 -5.67 -6.55
C GLN A 553 -12.15 -4.92 -7.26
N ILE A 554 -13.16 -4.50 -6.50
CA ILE A 554 -14.19 -3.56 -6.95
C ILE A 554 -14.20 -2.39 -5.98
N MET A 555 -14.34 -1.18 -6.51
CA MET A 555 -14.52 0.04 -5.75
C MET A 555 -15.76 0.76 -6.24
N THR A 556 -16.54 1.24 -5.30
CA THR A 556 -17.88 1.80 -5.51
C THR A 556 -17.87 3.28 -5.13
N GLY A 557 -18.21 4.16 -6.09
CA GLY A 557 -18.34 5.61 -5.90
C GLY A 557 -19.77 6.06 -5.59
N ALA A 558 -20.10 7.32 -5.88
CA ALA A 558 -21.47 7.84 -5.68
C ALA A 558 -22.45 7.58 -6.83
N SER A 559 -22.03 7.09 -7.99
CA SER A 559 -22.97 6.60 -9.02
C SER A 559 -22.28 5.71 -10.05
N HIS A 560 -21.08 5.23 -9.74
CA HIS A 560 -20.28 4.39 -10.61
C HIS A 560 -19.51 3.37 -9.78
N SER A 561 -19.15 2.28 -10.44
CA SER A 561 -18.32 1.21 -9.91
C SER A 561 -17.14 1.02 -10.84
N CYS A 562 -16.00 0.68 -10.28
CA CYS A 562 -14.80 0.34 -11.03
C CYS A 562 -14.23 -0.96 -10.52
N ALA A 563 -13.87 -1.87 -11.43
CA ALA A 563 -13.21 -3.12 -11.10
C ALA A 563 -11.78 -3.16 -11.63
N LEU A 564 -10.86 -3.66 -10.81
CA LEU A 564 -9.54 -4.10 -11.23
C LEU A 564 -9.60 -5.59 -11.56
N PHE A 565 -9.22 -5.96 -12.77
CA PHE A 565 -9.23 -7.34 -13.24
C PHE A 565 -7.85 -8.01 -13.13
N SER A 566 -7.84 -9.34 -13.23
CA SER A 566 -6.65 -10.18 -13.22
C SER A 566 -5.62 -9.82 -14.29
N THR A 567 -6.13 -9.36 -15.44
CA THR A 567 -5.37 -8.78 -16.55
C THR A 567 -4.75 -7.41 -16.24
N LYS A 568 -4.92 -6.91 -15.02
CA LYS A 568 -4.48 -5.60 -14.51
C LYS A 568 -5.11 -4.39 -15.21
N GLY A 569 -6.15 -4.60 -16.01
CA GLY A 569 -6.99 -3.54 -16.54
C GLY A 569 -8.03 -3.07 -15.53
N VAL A 570 -8.35 -1.77 -15.55
CA VAL A 570 -9.49 -1.19 -14.81
C VAL A 570 -10.64 -0.98 -15.79
N ARG A 571 -11.85 -1.38 -15.40
CA ARG A 571 -13.09 -0.99 -16.11
C ARG A 571 -14.05 -0.35 -15.14
N CYS A 572 -14.65 0.75 -15.56
CA CYS A 572 -15.66 1.45 -14.80
C CYS A 572 -17.01 1.41 -15.53
N TRP A 573 -18.10 1.44 -14.78
CA TRP A 573 -19.47 1.48 -15.26
C TRP A 573 -20.34 2.27 -14.26
N GLY A 574 -21.55 2.64 -14.65
CA GLY A 574 -22.45 3.57 -13.98
C GLY A 574 -22.51 4.92 -14.70
N LEU A 575 -22.78 5.98 -13.94
CA LEU A 575 -22.86 7.36 -14.44
C LEU A 575 -21.51 7.81 -15.04
N GLY A 576 -21.56 8.42 -16.23
CA GLY A 576 -20.37 8.93 -16.93
C GLY A 576 -20.30 10.44 -17.14
N SER A 577 -21.29 11.21 -16.66
CA SER A 577 -21.44 12.64 -16.99
C SER A 577 -20.24 13.53 -16.66
N ASP A 578 -19.44 13.14 -15.66
CA ASP A 578 -18.23 13.87 -15.24
C ASP A 578 -16.93 13.27 -15.80
N GLY A 579 -17.03 12.22 -16.61
CA GLY A 579 -15.89 11.47 -17.12
C GLY A 579 -15.31 10.47 -16.12
N GLN A 580 -16.00 10.20 -14.99
CA GLN A 580 -15.55 9.32 -13.90
C GLN A 580 -15.32 7.86 -14.33
N LEU A 581 -15.84 7.47 -15.50
CA LEU A 581 -15.59 6.16 -16.09
C LEU A 581 -14.25 6.08 -16.84
N GLY A 582 -13.69 7.23 -17.26
CA GLY A 582 -12.35 7.29 -17.85
C GLY A 582 -12.24 6.85 -19.31
N TYR A 583 -13.33 6.81 -20.07
CA TYR A 583 -13.32 6.39 -21.49
C TYR A 583 -13.13 7.53 -22.49
N GLY A 584 -12.87 8.77 -22.02
CA GLY A 584 -12.72 9.94 -22.89
C GLY A 584 -14.04 10.43 -23.49
N ASN A 585 -15.16 10.12 -22.85
CA ASN A 585 -16.50 10.55 -23.20
C ASN A 585 -17.36 10.60 -21.93
N THR A 586 -18.58 11.15 -22.02
CA THR A 586 -19.50 11.30 -20.87
C THR A 586 -20.61 10.24 -20.83
N THR A 587 -20.46 9.14 -21.57
CA THR A 587 -21.50 8.11 -21.73
C THR A 587 -21.66 7.31 -20.44
N THR A 588 -22.89 7.19 -19.96
CA THR A 588 -23.27 6.25 -18.89
C THR A 588 -23.24 4.82 -19.44
N ILE A 589 -22.58 3.90 -18.72
CA ILE A 589 -22.44 2.49 -19.12
C ILE A 589 -23.05 1.64 -18.02
N THR A 590 -24.12 0.89 -18.28
CA THR A 590 -24.81 0.13 -17.22
C THR A 590 -24.30 -1.32 -17.08
N SER A 591 -23.38 -1.76 -17.94
CA SER A 591 -22.78 -3.10 -17.88
C SER A 591 -21.28 -3.06 -18.21
N PRO A 592 -20.40 -3.68 -17.40
CA PRO A 592 -18.97 -3.79 -17.70
C PRO A 592 -18.65 -4.81 -18.81
N GLY A 593 -19.62 -5.60 -19.26
CA GLY A 593 -19.47 -6.68 -20.25
C GLY A 593 -20.38 -6.58 -21.47
N GLY A 594 -21.20 -5.52 -21.57
CA GLY A 594 -22.09 -5.25 -22.72
C GLY A 594 -23.37 -6.11 -22.81
N ASN A 595 -23.44 -7.25 -22.12
CA ASN A 595 -24.60 -8.15 -22.14
C ASN A 595 -25.46 -8.01 -20.86
N VAL A 596 -26.78 -7.99 -21.03
CA VAL A 596 -27.79 -7.94 -19.95
C VAL A 596 -28.15 -9.38 -19.54
N PRO A 597 -28.19 -9.75 -18.24
CA PRO A 597 -28.64 -11.06 -17.81
C PRO A 597 -30.10 -11.34 -18.22
N SER A 598 -30.38 -12.59 -18.61
CA SER A 598 -31.67 -12.98 -19.17
C SER A 598 -32.88 -12.71 -18.25
N GLN A 599 -32.71 -12.74 -16.92
CA GLN A 599 -33.83 -12.45 -16.01
C GLN A 599 -34.25 -10.96 -16.00
N PHE A 600 -33.41 -10.06 -16.53
CA PHE A 600 -33.72 -8.64 -16.69
C PHE A 600 -34.16 -8.29 -18.12
N VAL A 601 -34.13 -9.26 -19.04
CA VAL A 601 -34.70 -9.10 -20.37
C VAL A 601 -36.21 -9.26 -20.22
N LYS A 602 -36.93 -8.14 -20.15
CA LYS A 602 -38.41 -8.12 -20.13
C LYS A 602 -38.94 -9.06 -21.22
N HIS A 603 -39.56 -10.18 -20.81
CA HIS A 603 -40.60 -10.77 -21.62
C HIS A 603 -41.79 -9.81 -21.59
N GLU A 604 -41.88 -8.93 -22.60
CA GLU A 604 -43.16 -8.40 -23.03
C GLU A 604 -44.03 -9.58 -23.50
N LYS A 605 -44.71 -10.27 -22.57
CA LYS A 605 -45.85 -11.14 -22.87
C LYS A 605 -46.71 -11.41 -21.63
N LYS A 606 -47.84 -10.68 -21.62
CA LYS A 606 -49.16 -11.04 -21.07
C LYS A 606 -49.30 -11.20 -19.55
N TRP A 607 -49.56 -10.07 -18.87
CA TRP A 607 -50.60 -10.02 -17.84
C TRP A 607 -51.83 -9.28 -18.39
N ARG A 608 -52.66 -10.00 -19.16
CA ARG A 608 -54.07 -9.66 -19.37
C ARG A 608 -54.90 -10.92 -19.56
N LYS A 609 -55.90 -11.02 -18.67
CA LYS A 609 -57.17 -11.78 -18.70
C LYS A 609 -57.10 -13.30 -18.60
N ASN A 610 -57.68 -13.81 -17.52
CA ASN A 610 -58.93 -14.60 -17.47
C ASN A 610 -59.42 -14.45 -16.01
N GLU A 611 -60.44 -13.65 -15.65
CA GLU A 611 -61.88 -13.84 -15.92
C GLU A 611 -62.23 -15.12 -16.68
N ASN A 612 -62.46 -16.19 -15.91
CA ASN A 612 -63.72 -16.93 -15.87
C ASN A 612 -63.86 -17.64 -14.53
#